data_AF-A0A847FCB8-F1
#
_entry.id   AF-A0A847FCB8-F1
#
_cell.length_a   1.000
_cell.length_b   1.000
_cell.length_c   1.000
_cell.angle_alpha   90.00
_cell.angle_beta   90.00
_cell.angle_gamma   90.00
#
_symmetry.space_group_name_H-M   'P 1'
#
loop_
_entity.id
_entity.type
_entity.pdbx_description
1 polymer ?
#
loop_
_entity_poly.entity_id
_entity_poly.type
_entity_poly.pdbx_seq_one_letter_code
_entity_poly.pdbx_strand_id
1 'polypeptide(L)'
;MTIVDRKISSVDLECCGLEESFCRGSEVILSYIRQLSRLKSHDHACILYESPKEKISSILAFACTAIRLGNICIYLAFNTSKTEIIDTISKENSSVLRKLVKEQLVVVDSSLFFSPEDCFEPDKAIAVVQKEITKAFSMQVFPCVISDMDWALRGEGSVENLFEFESRLNKEIIGCESWKAICQYDISKFHPKVIKEVL
;
A
#
# COMPACT_ATOMS: atom_id res chain seq x y z
N MET A 1 11.61 -1.61 -9.10
CA MET A 1 10.60 -0.92 -8.26
C MET A 1 11.14 0.46 -7.86
N THR A 2 10.32 1.45 -7.48
CA THR A 2 10.83 2.78 -7.03
C THR A 2 10.79 2.89 -5.51
N ILE A 3 11.84 3.42 -4.87
CA ILE A 3 11.87 3.60 -3.41
C ILE A 3 11.19 4.91 -3.00
N VAL A 4 10.37 4.85 -1.95
CA VAL A 4 9.79 6.01 -1.27
C VAL A 4 10.34 6.10 0.15
N ASP A 5 11.05 7.20 0.45
CA ASP A 5 11.83 7.41 1.69
C ASP A 5 11.32 8.62 2.49
N ARG A 6 11.40 8.59 3.81
CA ARG A 6 10.93 9.65 4.72
C ARG A 6 11.56 11.03 4.50
N LYS A 7 12.71 11.17 3.82
CA LYS A 7 13.45 12.45 3.69
C LYS A 7 13.27 13.15 2.32
N ILE A 8 12.19 13.92 2.13
CA ILE A 8 12.15 14.97 1.09
C ILE A 8 11.52 16.27 1.64
N SER A 9 12.35 17.31 1.79
CA SER A 9 12.02 18.55 2.50
C SER A 9 11.53 19.72 1.64
N SER A 10 11.35 19.60 0.32
CA SER A 10 10.93 20.77 -0.48
C SER A 10 10.25 20.43 -1.81
N VAL A 11 8.91 20.49 -1.84
CA VAL A 11 8.06 20.82 -3.02
C VAL A 11 6.72 21.39 -2.52
N ASP A 12 6.19 22.38 -3.23
CA ASP A 12 4.90 23.03 -2.99
C ASP A 12 3.71 22.04 -3.00
N LEU A 13 2.92 22.11 -1.94
CA LEU A 13 1.72 21.28 -1.70
C LEU A 13 0.55 21.57 -2.66
N GLU A 14 0.66 22.61 -3.49
CA GLU A 14 -0.37 23.03 -4.43
C GLU A 14 -0.74 21.92 -5.45
N CYS A 15 0.20 21.05 -5.83
CA CYS A 15 -0.06 19.98 -6.81
C CYS A 15 -0.96 18.84 -6.30
N CYS A 16 -1.11 18.67 -4.98
CA CYS A 16 -2.01 17.65 -4.40
C CYS A 16 -3.37 18.24 -3.97
N GLY A 17 -3.46 19.57 -3.85
CA GLY A 17 -4.60 20.31 -3.32
C GLY A 17 -4.96 19.98 -1.84
N LEU A 18 -4.21 19.09 -1.18
CA LEU A 18 -4.40 18.75 0.23
C LEU A 18 -4.07 20.00 1.06
N GLU A 19 -5.07 20.57 1.73
CA GLU A 19 -4.78 21.60 2.72
C GLU A 19 -3.86 21.02 3.81
N GLU A 20 -2.85 21.77 4.22
CA GLU A 20 -2.00 21.42 5.38
C GLU A 20 -2.83 21.09 6.64
N SER A 21 -4.05 21.64 6.72
CA SER A 21 -5.04 21.41 7.76
C SER A 21 -5.44 19.93 7.93
N PHE A 22 -5.30 19.11 6.89
CA PHE A 22 -5.63 17.68 6.90
C PHE A 22 -4.51 16.80 7.49
N CYS A 23 -3.27 17.28 7.46
CA CYS A 23 -2.08 16.52 7.87
C CYS A 23 -1.49 17.01 9.20
N ARG A 24 -2.26 17.79 9.98
CA ARG A 24 -1.77 18.57 11.14
C ARG A 24 -0.70 17.81 11.95
N GLY A 25 0.55 18.19 11.74
CA GLY A 25 1.68 17.88 12.61
C GLY A 25 2.54 16.65 12.29
N SER A 26 2.32 15.91 11.18
CA SER A 26 3.21 14.79 10.82
C SER A 26 3.99 15.06 9.54
N GLU A 27 5.23 15.54 9.68
CA GLU A 27 6.18 15.73 8.56
C GLU A 27 6.35 14.44 7.72
N VAL A 28 6.23 13.28 8.37
CA VAL A 28 6.34 11.95 7.73
C VAL A 28 5.19 11.71 6.75
N ILE A 29 3.95 12.02 7.11
CA ILE A 29 2.77 11.83 6.24
C ILE A 29 2.87 12.75 5.01
N LEU A 30 3.27 14.01 5.22
CA LEU A 30 3.49 14.95 4.13
C LEU A 30 4.60 14.50 3.17
N SER A 31 5.68 13.95 3.71
CA SER A 31 6.77 13.38 2.91
C SER A 31 6.31 12.21 2.03
N TYR A 32 5.49 11.30 2.59
CA TYR A 32 4.89 10.21 1.82
C TYR A 32 3.96 10.72 0.73
N ILE A 33 3.04 11.63 1.05
CA ILE A 33 2.11 12.22 0.06
C ILE A 33 2.89 12.79 -1.14
N ARG A 34 3.98 13.54 -0.90
CA ARG A 34 4.79 14.16 -1.94
C ARG A 34 5.43 13.16 -2.91
N GLN A 35 5.81 11.99 -2.42
CA GLN A 35 6.46 10.98 -3.25
C GLN A 35 5.44 10.11 -3.96
N LEU A 36 4.40 9.72 -3.24
CA LEU A 36 3.32 8.87 -3.74
C LEU A 36 2.46 9.58 -4.80
N SER A 37 2.40 10.92 -4.78
CA SER A 37 1.74 11.71 -5.81
C SER A 37 2.50 11.76 -7.14
N ARG A 38 3.80 11.41 -7.15
CA ARG A 38 4.62 11.33 -8.37
C ARG A 38 4.49 10.01 -9.10
N LEU A 39 3.93 8.99 -8.45
CA LEU A 39 3.71 7.69 -9.05
C LEU A 39 2.71 7.79 -10.20
N LYS A 40 3.12 7.26 -11.35
CA LYS A 40 2.34 7.17 -12.58
C LYS A 40 1.56 5.86 -12.63
N SER A 41 0.77 5.71 -13.69
CA SER A 41 0.16 4.42 -13.99
C SER A 41 1.21 3.34 -14.22
N HIS A 42 0.95 2.16 -13.69
CA HIS A 42 1.80 0.99 -13.61
C HIS A 42 3.06 1.15 -12.75
N ASP A 43 3.17 2.25 -11.99
CA ASP A 43 4.25 2.37 -11.02
C ASP A 43 4.00 1.46 -9.81
N HIS A 44 5.06 0.77 -9.43
CA HIS A 44 5.14 -0.03 -8.23
C HIS A 44 6.29 0.49 -7.37
N ALA A 45 5.98 0.84 -6.12
CA ALA A 45 6.93 1.43 -5.19
C ALA A 45 7.11 0.64 -3.89
N CYS A 46 8.31 0.72 -3.34
CA CYS A 46 8.68 0.13 -2.07
C CYS A 46 8.64 1.18 -0.97
N ILE A 47 7.97 0.87 0.14
CA ILE A 47 7.98 1.68 1.37
C ILE A 47 8.77 0.92 2.42
N LEU A 48 9.88 1.51 2.86
CA LEU A 48 10.68 0.98 3.95
C LEU A 48 10.28 1.68 5.26
N TYR A 49 9.92 0.91 6.28
CA TYR A 49 9.52 1.44 7.58
C TYR A 49 10.22 0.73 8.74
N GLU A 50 10.41 1.41 9.86
CA GLU A 50 11.06 0.90 11.08
C GLU A 50 10.07 0.80 12.25
N SER A 51 8.87 1.37 12.11
CA SER A 51 7.86 1.36 13.17
C SER A 51 6.43 1.16 12.67
N PRO A 52 5.53 0.60 13.49
CA PRO A 52 4.11 0.50 13.17
C PRO A 52 3.47 1.84 12.82
N LYS A 53 3.92 2.94 13.45
CA LYS A 53 3.43 4.29 13.16
C LYS A 53 3.80 4.74 11.74
N GLU A 54 5.01 4.45 11.28
CA GLU A 54 5.45 4.77 9.91
C GLU A 54 4.68 3.94 8.85
N LYS A 55 4.43 2.66 9.14
CA LYS A 55 3.59 1.79 8.30
C LYS A 55 2.19 2.37 8.12
N ILE A 56 1.53 2.73 9.23
CA ILE A 56 0.19 3.31 9.18
C ILE A 56 0.20 4.68 8.50
N SER A 57 1.22 5.51 8.76
CA SER A 57 1.37 6.82 8.13
C SER A 57 1.46 6.74 6.60
N SER A 58 2.16 5.74 6.07
CA SER A 58 2.27 5.53 4.62
C SER A 58 0.98 4.97 4.00
N ILE A 59 0.30 4.03 4.67
CA ILE A 59 -1.04 3.55 4.26
C ILE A 59 -2.00 4.74 4.16
N LEU A 60 -2.01 5.57 5.20
CA LEU A 60 -2.82 6.78 5.26
C LEU A 60 -2.52 7.75 4.13
N ALA A 61 -1.26 8.11 3.95
CA ALA A 61 -0.82 9.02 2.91
C ALA A 61 -1.28 8.54 1.52
N PHE A 62 -1.08 7.26 1.23
CA PHE A 62 -1.45 6.69 -0.07
C PHE A 62 -2.96 6.63 -0.26
N ALA A 63 -3.69 6.08 0.71
CA ALA A 63 -5.14 5.95 0.65
C ALA A 63 -5.80 7.32 0.52
N CYS A 64 -5.40 8.31 1.32
CA CYS A 64 -5.98 9.65 1.26
C CYS A 64 -5.71 10.34 -0.08
N THR A 65 -4.50 10.18 -0.63
CA THR A 65 -4.14 10.72 -1.94
C THR A 65 -4.98 10.07 -3.05
N ALA A 66 -5.15 8.75 -3.01
CA ALA A 66 -5.99 8.02 -3.97
C ALA A 66 -7.45 8.50 -3.89
N ILE A 67 -8.03 8.46 -2.70
CA ILE A 67 -9.44 8.75 -2.45
C ILE A 67 -9.80 10.18 -2.84
N ARG A 68 -8.91 11.15 -2.59
CA ARG A 68 -9.12 12.55 -2.99
C ARG A 68 -9.16 12.73 -4.51
N LEU A 69 -8.43 11.91 -5.26
CA LEU A 69 -8.42 11.93 -6.72
C LEU A 69 -9.61 11.17 -7.32
N GLY A 70 -10.54 10.66 -6.50
CA GLY A 70 -11.66 9.83 -6.95
C GLY A 70 -11.26 8.38 -7.26
N ASN A 71 -10.09 7.96 -6.78
CA ASN A 71 -9.55 6.61 -6.99
C ASN A 71 -9.92 5.70 -5.82
N ILE A 72 -9.97 4.40 -6.09
CA ILE A 72 -10.21 3.40 -5.03
C ILE A 72 -8.88 2.91 -4.45
N CYS A 73 -8.83 2.71 -3.14
CA CYS A 73 -7.67 2.14 -2.47
C CYS A 73 -7.96 0.69 -2.08
N ILE A 74 -7.16 -0.25 -2.57
CA ILE A 74 -7.26 -1.68 -2.30
C ILE A 74 -6.11 -2.06 -1.37
N TYR A 75 -6.41 -2.54 -0.17
CA TYR A 75 -5.42 -2.96 0.82
C TYR A 75 -5.46 -4.49 0.95
N LEU A 76 -4.39 -5.14 0.51
CA LEU A 76 -4.15 -6.57 0.75
C LEU A 76 -3.67 -6.71 2.20
N ALA A 77 -4.61 -7.00 3.09
CA ALA A 77 -4.29 -7.10 4.50
C ALA A 77 -3.57 -8.40 4.83
N PHE A 78 -2.55 -8.29 5.68
CA PHE A 78 -2.01 -9.42 6.42
C PHE A 78 -2.19 -9.16 7.92
N ASN A 79 -2.99 -9.99 8.59
CA ASN A 79 -3.29 -9.90 10.03
C ASN A 79 -3.76 -8.53 10.55
N THR A 80 -4.14 -7.59 9.66
CA THR A 80 -4.58 -6.25 10.01
C THR A 80 -6.01 -6.06 9.53
N SER A 81 -6.94 -5.89 10.46
CA SER A 81 -8.35 -5.72 10.08
C SER A 81 -8.65 -4.33 9.53
N LYS A 82 -9.69 -4.21 8.68
CA LYS A 82 -10.20 -2.89 8.22
C LYS A 82 -10.54 -1.98 9.41
N THR A 83 -11.13 -2.55 10.45
CA THR A 83 -11.47 -1.85 11.69
C THR A 83 -10.23 -1.32 12.39
N GLU A 84 -9.17 -2.12 12.51
CA GLU A 84 -7.92 -1.70 13.14
C GLU A 84 -7.24 -0.56 12.38
N ILE A 85 -7.24 -0.62 11.04
CA ILE A 85 -6.75 0.47 10.20
C ILE A 85 -7.58 1.72 10.46
N ILE A 86 -8.91 1.63 10.35
CA ILE A 86 -9.81 2.77 10.57
C ILE A 86 -9.68 3.34 11.99
N ASP A 87 -9.52 2.51 13.01
CA ASP A 87 -9.40 2.92 14.41
C ASP A 87 -8.07 3.61 14.68
N THR A 88 -6.98 3.11 14.09
CA THR A 88 -5.67 3.74 14.18
C THR A 88 -5.70 5.12 13.52
N ILE A 89 -6.34 5.22 12.35
CA ILE A 89 -6.58 6.50 11.66
C ILE A 89 -7.41 7.44 12.54
N SER A 90 -8.46 6.92 13.18
CA SER A 90 -9.40 7.71 14.00
C SER A 90 -8.75 8.31 15.25
N LYS A 91 -7.69 7.68 15.78
CA LYS A 91 -6.94 8.21 16.94
C LYS A 91 -6.04 9.39 16.56
N GLU A 92 -5.62 9.47 15.31
CA GLU A 92 -4.58 10.40 14.86
C GLU A 92 -5.12 11.55 14.00
N ASN A 93 -6.37 11.48 13.52
CA ASN A 93 -6.85 12.34 12.43
C ASN A 93 -8.32 12.79 12.54
N SER A 94 -8.69 13.75 11.69
CA SER A 94 -10.03 14.37 11.66
C SER A 94 -11.15 13.39 11.23
N SER A 95 -12.38 13.68 11.64
CA SER A 95 -13.59 12.90 11.30
C SER A 95 -13.84 12.75 9.79
N VAL A 96 -13.28 13.65 8.96
CA VAL A 96 -13.41 13.62 7.50
C VAL A 96 -12.53 12.53 6.90
N LEU A 97 -11.31 12.34 7.40
CA LEU A 97 -10.40 11.27 6.99
C LEU A 97 -11.01 9.89 7.26
N ARG A 98 -11.67 9.76 8.41
CA ARG A 98 -12.41 8.54 8.76
C ARG A 98 -13.49 8.19 7.74
N LYS A 99 -14.28 9.17 7.29
CA LYS A 99 -15.37 8.93 6.33
C LYS A 99 -14.83 8.53 4.96
N LEU A 100 -13.84 9.26 4.46
CA LEU A 100 -13.18 9.01 3.18
C LEU A 100 -12.58 7.60 3.13
N VAL A 101 -11.78 7.23 4.14
CA VAL A 101 -11.18 5.90 4.23
C VAL A 101 -12.24 4.82 4.37
N LYS A 102 -13.29 5.03 5.19
CA LYS A 102 -14.34 4.03 5.37
C LYS A 102 -15.05 3.67 4.06
N GLU A 103 -15.32 4.67 3.22
CA GLU A 103 -16.10 4.53 1.99
C GLU A 103 -15.28 3.99 0.81
N GLN A 104 -13.97 4.29 0.75
CA GLN A 104 -13.15 4.03 -0.44
C GLN A 104 -11.91 3.16 -0.19
N LEU A 105 -11.66 2.73 1.05
CA LEU A 105 -10.70 1.66 1.35
C LEU A 105 -11.40 0.29 1.28
N VAL A 106 -11.01 -0.49 0.28
CA VAL A 106 -11.35 -1.91 0.17
C VAL A 106 -10.25 -2.70 0.86
N VAL A 107 -10.61 -3.46 1.88
CA VAL A 107 -9.68 -4.39 2.53
C VAL A 107 -9.97 -5.77 2.01
N VAL A 108 -8.96 -6.40 1.42
CA VAL A 108 -9.02 -7.75 0.88
C VAL A 108 -8.58 -8.72 1.97
N ASP A 109 -9.39 -9.74 2.19
CA ASP A 109 -9.17 -10.76 3.20
C ASP A 109 -7.99 -11.67 2.81
N SER A 110 -7.08 -11.93 3.74
CA SER A 110 -5.91 -12.78 3.51
C SER A 110 -6.29 -14.23 3.17
N SER A 111 -7.43 -14.74 3.64
CA SER A 111 -7.91 -16.09 3.30
C SER A 111 -8.10 -16.32 1.79
N LEU A 112 -8.15 -15.27 0.98
CA LEU A 112 -8.21 -15.39 -0.47
C LEU A 112 -6.86 -15.75 -1.11
N PHE A 113 -5.75 -15.53 -0.41
CA PHE A 113 -4.38 -15.72 -0.92
C PHE A 113 -3.42 -16.37 0.08
N PHE A 114 -3.96 -16.95 1.15
CA PHE A 114 -3.28 -17.84 2.08
C PHE A 114 -4.00 -19.19 2.15
N SER A 115 -3.23 -20.25 2.34
CA SER A 115 -3.76 -21.58 2.59
C SER A 115 -4.30 -21.70 4.03
N PRO A 116 -5.11 -22.73 4.33
CA PRO A 116 -5.54 -23.03 5.70
C PRO A 116 -4.38 -23.27 6.69
N GLU A 117 -3.19 -23.58 6.19
CA GLU A 117 -1.96 -23.79 6.94
C GLU A 117 -1.11 -22.50 7.07
N ASP A 118 -1.69 -21.33 6.78
CA ASP A 118 -1.04 -20.01 6.82
C ASP A 118 0.13 -19.85 5.84
N CYS A 119 0.16 -20.62 4.76
CA CYS A 119 1.14 -20.47 3.68
C CYS A 119 0.65 -19.44 2.65
N PHE A 120 1.49 -18.45 2.31
CA PHE A 120 1.19 -17.50 1.23
C PHE A 120 1.18 -18.20 -0.13
N GLU A 121 0.17 -17.91 -0.96
CA GLU A 121 -0.02 -18.51 -2.28
C GLU A 121 0.11 -17.43 -3.38
N PRO A 122 1.28 -17.28 -4.02
CA PRO A 122 1.54 -16.21 -5.00
C PRO A 122 0.54 -16.18 -6.15
N ASP A 123 0.14 -17.34 -6.68
CA ASP A 123 -0.86 -17.45 -7.74
C ASP A 123 -2.21 -16.82 -7.34
N LYS A 124 -2.67 -17.12 -6.12
CA LYS A 124 -3.92 -16.57 -5.62
C LYS A 124 -3.79 -15.07 -5.35
N ALA A 125 -2.67 -14.62 -4.78
CA ALA A 125 -2.42 -13.21 -4.53
C ALA A 125 -2.46 -12.39 -5.82
N ILE A 126 -1.77 -12.84 -6.87
CA ILE A 126 -1.77 -12.17 -8.18
C ILE A 126 -3.18 -12.16 -8.79
N ALA A 127 -3.89 -13.30 -8.78
CA ALA A 127 -5.25 -13.39 -9.29
C ALA A 127 -6.22 -12.44 -8.55
N VAL A 128 -6.06 -12.31 -7.23
CA VAL A 128 -6.84 -11.38 -6.40
C VAL A 128 -6.55 -9.92 -6.78
N VAL A 129 -5.28 -9.56 -6.98
CA VAL A 129 -4.90 -8.20 -7.40
C VAL A 129 -5.49 -7.88 -8.77
N GLN A 130 -5.33 -8.78 -9.75
CA GLN A 130 -5.89 -8.60 -11.09
C GLN A 130 -7.41 -8.43 -11.04
N LYS A 131 -8.10 -9.28 -10.26
CA LYS A 131 -9.55 -9.20 -10.09
C LYS A 131 -10.00 -7.85 -9.53
N GLU A 132 -9.36 -7.35 -8.47
CA GLU A 132 -9.75 -6.07 -7.88
C GLU A 132 -9.38 -4.87 -8.79
N ILE A 133 -8.31 -4.96 -9.58
CA ILE A 133 -7.97 -3.98 -10.63
C ILE A 133 -9.06 -3.94 -11.72
N THR A 134 -9.40 -5.09 -12.30
CA THR A 134 -10.44 -5.18 -13.33
C THR A 134 -11.80 -4.70 -12.81
N LYS A 135 -12.13 -5.03 -11.55
CA LYS A 135 -13.35 -4.55 -10.91
C LYS A 135 -13.35 -3.03 -10.74
N ALA A 136 -12.26 -2.42 -10.28
CA ALA A 136 -12.14 -0.97 -10.19
C ALA A 136 -12.31 -0.31 -11.58
N PHE A 137 -11.67 -0.89 -12.60
CA PHE A 137 -11.79 -0.40 -13.97
C PHE A 137 -13.22 -0.48 -14.51
N SER A 138 -13.96 -1.57 -14.22
CA SER A 138 -15.38 -1.71 -14.60
C SER A 138 -16.27 -0.63 -13.98
N MET A 139 -15.86 -0.08 -12.83
CA MET A 139 -16.53 1.04 -12.14
C MET A 139 -15.99 2.41 -12.58
N GLN A 140 -15.10 2.46 -13.57
CA GLN A 140 -14.44 3.67 -14.07
C GLN A 140 -13.65 4.42 -12.98
N VAL A 141 -13.11 3.69 -12.00
CA VAL A 141 -12.26 4.25 -10.94
C VAL A 141 -10.85 3.66 -11.04
N PHE A 142 -9.83 4.48 -10.78
CA PHE A 142 -8.44 4.04 -10.84
C PHE A 142 -8.07 3.26 -9.58
N PRO A 143 -7.51 2.03 -9.68
CA PRO A 143 -7.07 1.24 -8.53
C PRO A 143 -5.70 1.66 -8.00
N CYS A 144 -5.62 1.88 -6.69
CA CYS A 144 -4.37 2.08 -5.94
C CYS A 144 -4.20 0.94 -4.94
N VAL A 145 -3.20 0.08 -5.12
CA VAL A 145 -3.01 -1.13 -4.32
C VAL A 145 -1.96 -0.92 -3.24
N ILE A 146 -2.23 -1.42 -2.04
CA ILE A 146 -1.29 -1.44 -0.92
C ILE A 146 -1.15 -2.89 -0.47
N SER A 147 0.07 -3.34 -0.24
CA SER A 147 0.32 -4.64 0.38
C SER A 147 1.40 -4.56 1.46
N ASP A 148 1.12 -5.22 2.58
CA ASP A 148 2.06 -5.43 3.67
C ASP A 148 2.87 -6.69 3.43
N MET A 149 4.20 -6.62 3.50
CA MET A 149 5.08 -7.76 3.24
C MET A 149 5.40 -8.57 4.50
N ASP A 150 4.93 -8.17 5.69
CA ASP A 150 5.23 -8.85 6.96
C ASP A 150 4.89 -10.36 6.97
N TRP A 151 4.05 -10.83 6.04
CA TRP A 151 3.80 -12.25 5.84
C TRP A 151 5.02 -13.04 5.41
N ALA A 152 5.94 -12.42 4.67
CA ALA A 152 7.16 -13.06 4.18
C ALA A 152 8.20 -13.32 5.29
N LEU A 153 7.88 -12.92 6.53
CA LEU A 153 8.67 -13.22 7.73
C LEU A 153 8.20 -14.50 8.44
N ARG A 154 7.16 -15.18 7.92
CA ARG A 154 6.55 -16.35 8.57
C ARG A 154 6.61 -17.60 7.70
N GLY A 155 7.07 -18.69 8.29
CA GLY A 155 7.09 -20.00 7.64
C GLY A 155 8.28 -20.19 6.70
N GLU A 156 8.55 -21.45 6.40
CA GLU A 156 9.58 -21.86 5.44
C GLU A 156 9.12 -21.55 4.00
N GLY A 157 10.02 -21.09 3.13
CA GLY A 157 9.69 -20.74 1.75
C GLY A 157 9.05 -19.35 1.55
N SER A 158 8.81 -18.61 2.62
CA SER A 158 8.07 -17.34 2.58
C SER A 158 8.82 -16.19 1.90
N VAL A 159 10.15 -16.19 1.96
CA VAL A 159 11.01 -15.22 1.27
C VAL A 159 11.09 -15.52 -0.23
N GLU A 160 11.13 -16.80 -0.60
CA GLU A 160 11.07 -17.24 -2.00
C GLU A 160 9.73 -16.85 -2.62
N ASN A 161 8.63 -17.05 -1.88
CA ASN A 161 7.29 -16.61 -2.29
C ASN A 161 7.18 -15.09 -2.42
N LEU A 162 7.88 -14.32 -1.57
CA LEU A 162 8.00 -12.86 -1.70
C LEU A 162 8.68 -12.46 -3.00
N PHE A 163 9.82 -13.07 -3.33
CA PHE A 163 10.51 -12.78 -4.58
C PHE A 163 9.68 -13.16 -5.81
N GLU A 164 8.97 -14.30 -5.74
CA GLU A 164 8.04 -14.68 -6.79
C GLU A 164 6.92 -13.64 -6.93
N PHE A 165 6.25 -13.29 -5.83
CA PHE A 165 5.17 -12.32 -5.83
C PHE A 165 5.60 -10.97 -6.39
N GLU A 166 6.71 -10.42 -5.92
CA GLU A 166 7.29 -9.14 -6.38
C GLU A 166 7.65 -9.18 -7.88
N SER A 167 8.30 -10.26 -8.34
CA SER A 167 8.62 -10.45 -9.75
C SER A 167 7.35 -10.49 -10.61
N ARG A 168 6.31 -11.20 -10.15
CA ARG A 168 5.05 -11.35 -10.88
C ARG A 168 4.21 -10.08 -10.86
N LEU A 169 4.18 -9.34 -9.76
CA LEU A 169 3.51 -8.04 -9.69
C LEU A 169 4.09 -7.08 -10.75
N ASN A 170 5.42 -7.07 -10.87
CA ASN A 170 6.11 -6.24 -11.85
C ASN A 170 5.95 -6.73 -13.31
N LYS A 171 5.84 -8.04 -13.56
CA LYS A 171 5.80 -8.59 -14.93
C LYS A 171 4.39 -8.81 -15.46
N GLU A 172 3.52 -9.41 -14.65
CA GLU A 172 2.19 -9.88 -15.07
C GLU A 172 1.15 -8.77 -14.97
N ILE A 173 1.23 -7.90 -13.94
CA ILE A 173 0.20 -6.88 -13.71
C ILE A 173 0.48 -5.60 -14.50
N ILE A 174 1.70 -5.40 -15.03
CA ILE A 174 1.97 -4.34 -16.04
C ILE A 174 1.06 -4.47 -17.28
N GLY A 175 0.69 -5.71 -17.66
CA GLY A 175 -0.19 -5.97 -18.79
C GLY A 175 -1.68 -5.72 -18.53
N CYS A 176 -2.07 -5.46 -17.27
CA CYS A 176 -3.45 -5.18 -16.88
C CYS A 176 -3.84 -3.71 -17.14
N GLU A 177 -5.09 -3.34 -16.81
CA GLU A 177 -5.54 -1.96 -16.83
C GLU A 177 -4.73 -1.07 -15.88
N SER A 178 -4.70 0.24 -16.14
CA SER A 178 -3.92 1.21 -15.35
C SER A 178 -4.14 1.14 -13.83
N TRP A 179 -3.06 1.03 -13.06
CA TRP A 179 -3.04 0.91 -11.60
C TRP A 179 -1.78 1.57 -11.01
N LYS A 180 -1.68 1.66 -9.69
CA LYS A 180 -0.38 1.91 -9.02
C LYS A 180 -0.34 1.17 -7.70
N ALA A 181 0.84 0.79 -7.23
CA ALA A 181 0.95 0.08 -5.96
C ALA A 181 2.12 0.49 -5.07
N ILE A 182 1.94 0.18 -3.79
CA ILE A 182 3.00 0.17 -2.80
C ILE A 182 3.08 -1.18 -2.09
N CYS A 183 4.30 -1.69 -1.93
CA CYS A 183 4.64 -2.79 -1.04
C CYS A 183 5.42 -2.25 0.17
N GLN A 184 5.01 -2.63 1.38
CA GLN A 184 5.58 -2.10 2.63
C GLN A 184 6.45 -3.15 3.33
N TYR A 185 7.65 -2.74 3.77
CA TYR A 185 8.64 -3.62 4.38
C TYR A 185 9.13 -3.07 5.72
N ASP A 186 9.05 -3.91 6.75
CA ASP A 186 9.64 -3.62 8.06
C ASP A 186 11.14 -3.89 8.04
N ILE A 187 11.95 -2.85 7.81
CA ILE A 187 13.42 -3.01 7.73
C ILE A 187 14.07 -3.31 9.09
N SER A 188 13.31 -3.21 10.19
CA SER A 188 13.76 -3.70 11.50
C SER A 188 13.69 -5.23 11.63
N LYS A 189 12.89 -5.89 10.77
CA LYS A 189 12.67 -7.34 10.79
C LYS A 189 13.28 -8.06 9.58
N PHE A 190 13.20 -7.47 8.39
CA PHE A 190 13.73 -8.09 7.19
C PHE A 190 15.25 -8.07 7.16
N HIS A 191 15.86 -9.18 6.74
CA HIS A 191 17.30 -9.21 6.50
C HIS A 191 17.65 -8.25 5.34
N PRO A 192 18.70 -7.41 5.44
CA PRO A 192 19.03 -6.41 4.40
C PRO A 192 19.22 -6.98 2.98
N LYS A 193 19.65 -8.24 2.87
CA LYS A 193 19.74 -8.94 1.57
C LYS A 193 18.37 -9.14 0.91
N VAL A 194 17.32 -9.43 1.69
CA VAL A 194 15.96 -9.59 1.17
C VAL A 194 15.45 -8.26 0.63
N ILE A 195 15.64 -7.18 1.38
CA ILE A 195 15.28 -5.82 0.93
C ILE A 195 16.04 -5.45 -0.35
N LYS A 196 17.32 -5.77 -0.45
CA LYS A 196 18.11 -5.48 -1.66
C LYS A 196 17.60 -6.24 -2.88
N GLU A 197 17.10 -7.45 -2.71
CA GLU A 197 16.66 -8.31 -3.82
C GLU A 197 15.30 -7.88 -4.39
N VAL A 198 14.41 -7.34 -3.56
CA VAL A 198 13.07 -6.91 -4.01
C VAL A 198 13.09 -5.57 -4.77
N LEU A 199 14.09 -4.72 -4.55
CA LEU A 199 14.20 -3.36 -5.10
C LEU A 199 14.53 -3.31 -6.61
#